data_AF-A0A545UCV4-F1
#
_entry.id   AF-A0A545UCV4-F1
#
_cell.length_a   1.000
_cell.length_b   1.000
_cell.length_c   1.000
_cell.angle_alpha   90.00
_cell.angle_beta   90.00
_cell.angle_gamma   90.00
#
_symmetry.space_group_name_H-M   'P 1'
#
loop_
_entity.id
_entity.type
_entity.pdbx_description
1 polymer ?
#
loop_
_entity_poly.entity_id
_entity_poly.type
_entity_poly.pdbx_seq_one_letter_code
_entity_poly.pdbx_strand_id
1 'polypeptide(L)'
;MTQIKTSYFTKFVRKPVSILSSLLVLFLIACNNSSNNNSSTNTVTGTPPPLANIFKKYTNVFGITIYATSQTPNDKILHAANIMAEYLDNNEDGVVDNQQVVDRLKADGAALLMASNQNELESLMNQIPESDAYQDLYASEVFPNGASQGNFDASLEEVLHLITHVGFSKVYPTDFGEQAGSKIADAMDVARGGHFQSIPANYPDSAWYTYDDTTCNYSCMITEYTYWALTSILGAQEFPGRLEEIQNEWKLNTREKVASQDALVFELLTDQKFLLPTLLPDGNYSAHNFEITDNSDTTSGNTNNVLQAVQNANPGFKIAFGDTTKIYMMDPDGSNVEELADGSPISGYVAWGPQAKYVYFASAKGEPESAWEAFRVNTQTKALTQLSNFDQDVRSLGVSPDGKYIAISVMTGNSNIGNNNDNLTQFSTNLYIMKMADAESIWSSGGQITLDDMNTLVSSPSADQFWYEELHWNPASPDDDEEPLLSYTQTWRYDEDDVSYTHAFTIRADGTEQQLVAENKDQPIWNFAGDTLCFLDLSCINLTTNQSLQLAVSGINEEISTVATSPDGTFILFEVGDENRKAGIAKFSESTDNPGMVIENVNVYEPRWSPVPLN
;
A
#
# COMPACT_ATOMS: atom_id res chain seq x y z
N MET A 1 23.35 25.49 -6.21
CA MET A 1 24.45 25.04 -5.34
C MET A 1 24.32 23.54 -5.23
N THR A 2 24.74 22.86 -6.28
CA THR A 2 24.81 21.40 -6.34
C THR A 2 26.05 21.06 -5.52
N GLN A 3 25.88 20.51 -4.31
CA GLN A 3 26.98 19.86 -3.62
C GLN A 3 27.35 18.66 -4.47
N ILE A 4 28.52 18.72 -5.08
CA ILE A 4 29.09 17.63 -5.88
C ILE A 4 29.36 16.50 -4.89
N LYS A 5 28.69 15.37 -5.13
CA LYS A 5 28.71 14.25 -4.20
C LYS A 5 30.08 13.61 -4.19
N THR A 6 30.44 13.23 -2.98
CA THR A 6 31.39 12.15 -2.74
C THR A 6 30.75 10.84 -3.18
N SER A 7 30.97 10.43 -4.43
CA SER A 7 30.59 9.10 -4.92
C SER A 7 31.12 8.02 -3.96
N TYR A 8 30.28 7.06 -3.56
CA TYR A 8 30.60 6.03 -2.55
C TYR A 8 31.71 5.03 -2.96
N PHE A 9 32.36 5.24 -4.10
CA PHE A 9 33.56 4.54 -4.57
C PHE A 9 34.66 4.38 -3.50
N THR A 10 34.67 5.21 -2.46
CA THR A 10 35.86 5.45 -1.64
C THR A 10 35.84 4.77 -0.27
N LYS A 11 34.74 4.12 0.14
CA LYS A 11 34.66 3.40 1.44
C LYS A 11 34.86 1.89 1.38
N PHE A 12 34.87 1.26 0.21
CA PHE A 12 34.95 -0.20 0.07
C PHE A 12 36.26 -0.66 -0.60
N VAL A 13 37.41 -0.37 0.01
CA VAL A 13 38.71 -0.94 -0.39
C VAL A 13 39.19 -1.93 0.68
N ARG A 14 38.99 -3.24 0.46
CA ARG A 14 39.58 -4.29 1.31
C ARG A 14 40.98 -4.72 0.83
N LYS A 15 41.81 -4.99 1.83
CA LYS A 15 43.15 -5.60 1.77
C LYS A 15 43.14 -6.97 1.04
N PRO A 16 44.26 -7.38 0.42
CA PRO A 16 44.30 -8.54 -0.46
C PRO A 16 44.17 -9.86 0.31
N VAL A 17 43.25 -10.73 -0.12
CA VAL A 17 43.17 -12.13 0.30
C VAL A 17 43.40 -13.01 -0.92
N SER A 18 44.49 -13.79 -0.88
CA SER A 18 44.87 -14.81 -1.85
C SER A 18 43.95 -16.03 -1.71
N ILE A 19 43.26 -16.47 -2.77
CA ILE A 19 42.65 -17.81 -2.82
C ILE A 19 42.90 -18.50 -4.17
N LEU A 20 43.33 -19.76 -4.02
CA LEU A 20 43.62 -20.78 -5.02
C LEU A 20 42.41 -21.11 -5.92
N SER A 21 42.73 -21.32 -7.20
CA SER A 21 41.87 -21.85 -8.25
C SER A 21 41.66 -23.37 -8.16
N SER A 22 40.42 -23.84 -8.32
CA SER A 22 40.10 -25.22 -8.70
C SER A 22 39.01 -25.26 -9.77
N LEU A 23 39.41 -25.67 -10.99
CA LEU A 23 38.54 -26.00 -12.12
C LEU A 23 37.71 -27.26 -11.83
N LEU A 24 36.46 -27.28 -12.28
CA LEU A 24 35.79 -28.53 -12.68
C LEU A 24 34.96 -28.29 -13.94
N VAL A 25 35.36 -28.97 -15.01
CA VAL A 25 34.69 -29.03 -16.32
C VAL A 25 33.84 -30.29 -16.34
N LEU A 26 32.59 -30.20 -16.82
CA LEU A 26 31.84 -31.34 -17.32
C LEU A 26 30.95 -30.92 -18.50
N PHE A 27 31.28 -31.49 -19.67
CA PHE A 27 30.49 -31.49 -20.89
C PHE A 27 29.32 -32.48 -20.76
N LEU A 28 28.20 -32.20 -21.42
CA LEU A 28 27.41 -33.18 -22.18
C LEU A 28 26.55 -32.48 -23.25
N ILE A 29 26.59 -33.02 -24.47
CA ILE A 29 25.84 -32.64 -25.68
C ILE A 29 24.66 -33.61 -25.83
N ALA A 30 23.47 -33.13 -26.23
CA ALA A 30 22.59 -33.82 -27.16
C ALA A 30 21.43 -32.92 -27.66
N CYS A 31 21.24 -32.88 -28.98
CA CYS A 31 20.16 -32.22 -29.71
C CYS A 31 18.86 -33.06 -29.75
N ASN A 32 17.67 -32.43 -29.80
CA ASN A 32 16.77 -32.51 -30.98
C ASN A 32 15.48 -31.66 -30.86
N ASN A 33 15.04 -31.18 -32.02
CA ASN A 33 13.83 -30.38 -32.30
C ASN A 33 12.50 -31.09 -32.02
N SER A 34 11.49 -30.34 -31.57
CA SER A 34 10.21 -30.17 -32.32
C SER A 34 9.37 -29.02 -31.75
N SER A 35 8.76 -28.29 -32.67
CA SER A 35 7.91 -27.12 -32.54
C SER A 35 6.58 -27.38 -31.81
N ASN A 36 6.16 -26.46 -30.94
CA ASN A 36 4.76 -26.11 -30.74
C ASN A 36 4.64 -24.68 -30.20
N ASN A 37 3.96 -23.83 -30.97
CA ASN A 37 3.54 -22.50 -30.56
C ASN A 37 2.54 -22.64 -29.40
N ASN A 38 2.87 -22.07 -28.25
CA ASN A 38 1.88 -21.55 -27.32
C ASN A 38 2.49 -20.36 -26.58
N SER A 39 1.85 -19.21 -26.76
CA SER A 39 2.08 -17.98 -26.01
C SER A 39 1.76 -18.25 -24.54
N SER A 40 2.79 -18.60 -23.76
CA SER A 40 2.73 -18.68 -22.30
C SER A 40 3.31 -17.39 -21.73
N THR A 41 2.43 -16.56 -21.16
CA THR A 41 2.78 -15.53 -20.19
C THR A 41 3.44 -16.21 -19.00
N ASN A 42 4.77 -16.21 -18.98
CA ASN A 42 5.56 -16.69 -17.84
C ASN A 42 5.51 -15.61 -16.75
N THR A 43 4.58 -15.74 -15.81
CA THR A 43 4.72 -15.12 -14.49
C THR A 43 5.90 -15.79 -13.79
N VAL A 44 7.05 -15.11 -13.76
CA VAL A 44 8.25 -15.55 -13.06
C VAL A 44 8.00 -15.40 -11.55
N THR A 45 7.60 -16.49 -10.89
CA THR A 45 7.72 -16.61 -9.43
C THR A 45 9.21 -16.78 -9.10
N GLY A 46 9.93 -15.67 -8.96
CA GLY A 46 11.35 -15.64 -8.60
C GLY A 46 11.56 -15.38 -7.12
N THR A 47 12.62 -15.96 -6.55
CA THR A 47 13.14 -15.59 -5.23
C THR A 47 13.40 -14.07 -5.18
N PRO A 48 13.04 -13.37 -4.08
CA PRO A 48 13.34 -11.94 -3.94
C PRO A 48 14.82 -11.65 -4.17
N PRO A 49 15.15 -10.52 -4.81
CA PRO A 49 16.54 -10.19 -5.13
C PRO A 49 17.36 -9.92 -3.84
N PRO A 50 18.70 -10.11 -3.85
CA PRO A 50 19.52 -10.21 -2.63
C PRO A 50 19.40 -9.07 -1.61
N LEU A 51 19.05 -7.84 -2.04
CA LEU A 51 18.91 -6.68 -1.14
C LEU A 51 17.46 -6.33 -0.80
N ALA A 52 16.48 -7.15 -1.18
CA ALA A 52 15.06 -6.90 -0.95
C ALA A 52 14.66 -6.83 0.55
N ASN A 53 15.54 -7.28 1.46
CA ASN A 53 15.34 -7.13 2.90
C ASN A 53 15.66 -5.71 3.40
N ILE A 54 16.61 -5.03 2.74
CA ILE A 54 17.09 -3.68 3.08
C ILE A 54 16.30 -2.65 2.28
N PHE A 55 16.26 -2.84 0.96
CA PHE A 55 15.53 -2.01 0.03
C PHE A 55 14.19 -2.64 -0.28
N LYS A 56 13.19 -1.79 -0.14
CA LYS A 56 11.81 -2.21 -0.07
C LYS A 56 11.19 -2.22 -1.45
N LYS A 57 11.47 -1.22 -2.27
CA LYS A 57 11.07 -1.19 -3.67
C LYS A 57 12.17 -1.79 -4.54
N TYR A 58 11.81 -2.46 -5.63
CA TYR A 58 12.73 -2.79 -6.69
C TYR A 58 12.05 -2.96 -8.05
N THR A 59 12.81 -2.76 -9.11
CA THR A 59 12.43 -3.13 -10.49
C THR A 59 13.63 -3.75 -11.20
N ASN A 60 13.42 -4.33 -12.38
CA ASN A 60 14.46 -5.03 -13.12
C ASN A 60 14.54 -4.53 -14.56
N VAL A 61 15.75 -4.14 -14.97
CA VAL A 61 16.06 -3.65 -16.32
C VAL A 61 17.08 -4.61 -16.93
N PHE A 62 16.65 -5.45 -17.88
CA PHE A 62 17.49 -6.45 -18.55
C PHE A 62 18.28 -7.40 -17.61
N GLY A 63 17.79 -7.63 -16.40
CA GLY A 63 18.47 -8.44 -15.38
C GLY A 63 19.28 -7.63 -14.35
N ILE A 64 19.45 -6.33 -14.54
CA ILE A 64 20.04 -5.40 -13.56
C ILE A 64 18.92 -4.93 -12.63
N THR A 65 19.16 -4.97 -11.32
CA THR A 65 18.13 -4.60 -10.33
C THR A 65 18.31 -3.16 -9.90
N ILE A 66 17.24 -2.38 -9.96
CA ILE A 66 17.15 -1.09 -9.27
C ILE A 66 16.45 -1.34 -7.95
N TYR A 67 17.15 -1.10 -6.85
CA TYR A 67 16.60 -1.15 -5.50
C TYR A 67 16.27 0.25 -5.03
N ALA A 68 15.23 0.41 -4.22
CA ALA A 68 14.81 1.72 -3.71
C ALA A 68 14.26 1.63 -2.28
N THR A 69 14.50 2.67 -1.48
CA THR A 69 13.87 2.79 -0.16
C THR A 69 12.37 3.01 -0.30
N SER A 70 11.60 2.74 0.76
CA SER A 70 10.15 2.96 0.77
C SER A 70 9.77 4.42 0.48
N GLN A 71 10.59 5.37 0.92
CA GLN A 71 10.35 6.82 0.71
C GLN A 71 10.75 7.30 -0.70
N THR A 72 11.38 6.46 -1.52
CA THR A 72 11.71 6.83 -2.90
C THR A 72 10.42 6.87 -3.73
N PRO A 73 10.07 8.01 -4.36
CA PRO A 73 8.86 8.11 -5.18
C PRO A 73 8.92 7.20 -6.42
N ASN A 74 7.80 6.56 -6.74
CA ASN A 74 7.72 5.56 -7.82
C ASN A 74 8.03 6.16 -9.20
N ASP A 75 7.59 7.39 -9.47
CA ASP A 75 7.90 8.10 -10.70
C ASP A 75 9.41 8.28 -10.91
N LYS A 76 10.18 8.49 -9.83
CA LYS A 76 11.64 8.61 -9.91
C LYS A 76 12.32 7.27 -10.17
N ILE A 77 11.80 6.18 -9.59
CA ILE A 77 12.31 4.82 -9.82
C ILE A 77 12.05 4.41 -11.28
N LEU A 78 10.83 4.63 -11.78
CA LEU A 78 10.47 4.34 -13.17
C LEU A 78 11.29 5.18 -14.15
N HIS A 79 11.49 6.47 -13.85
CA HIS A 79 12.36 7.33 -14.64
C HIS A 79 13.78 6.77 -14.72
N ALA A 80 14.40 6.41 -13.59
CA ALA A 80 15.73 5.79 -13.59
C ALA A 80 15.77 4.44 -14.34
N ALA A 81 14.69 3.66 -14.29
CA ALA A 81 14.57 2.40 -15.03
C ALA A 81 14.53 2.63 -16.55
N ASN A 82 13.77 3.61 -17.01
CA ASN A 82 13.73 4.00 -18.42
C ASN A 82 15.09 4.51 -18.89
N ILE A 83 15.72 5.41 -18.13
CA ILE A 83 17.07 5.92 -18.45
C ILE A 83 18.09 4.77 -18.56
N MET A 84 18.03 3.79 -17.66
CA MET A 84 18.89 2.60 -17.74
C MET A 84 18.60 1.75 -18.97
N ALA A 85 17.32 1.59 -19.33
CA ALA A 85 16.92 0.85 -20.51
C ALA A 85 17.41 1.53 -21.78
N GLU A 86 17.20 2.84 -21.92
CA GLU A 86 17.64 3.64 -23.07
C GLU A 86 19.17 3.74 -23.20
N TYR A 87 19.92 3.57 -22.12
CA TYR A 87 21.37 3.43 -22.20
C TYR A 87 21.84 2.04 -22.65
N LEU A 88 21.08 0.98 -22.34
CA LEU A 88 21.44 -0.40 -22.66
C LEU A 88 20.84 -0.90 -23.99
N ASP A 89 19.74 -0.29 -24.42
CA ASP A 89 19.02 -0.46 -25.69
C ASP A 89 18.62 0.93 -26.17
N ASN A 90 19.56 1.62 -26.82
CA ASN A 90 19.42 3.02 -27.24
C ASN A 90 18.54 3.21 -28.47
N ASN A 91 18.23 2.12 -29.17
CA ASN A 91 17.32 2.12 -30.31
C ASN A 91 15.87 1.78 -29.91
N GLU A 92 15.67 1.34 -28.65
CA GLU A 92 14.40 1.00 -28.02
C GLU A 92 13.59 -0.09 -28.76
N ASP A 93 14.26 -1.10 -29.32
CA ASP A 93 13.59 -2.22 -29.98
C ASP A 93 13.29 -3.41 -29.03
N GLY A 94 13.67 -3.29 -27.76
CA GLY A 94 13.51 -4.34 -26.74
C GLY A 94 14.71 -5.26 -26.62
N VAL A 95 15.77 -5.05 -27.41
CA VAL A 95 16.97 -5.88 -27.45
C VAL A 95 18.18 -5.04 -27.08
N VAL A 96 18.91 -5.47 -26.06
CA VAL A 96 20.13 -4.78 -25.60
C VAL A 96 21.16 -4.67 -26.72
N ASP A 97 21.71 -3.47 -26.91
CA ASP A 97 22.67 -3.18 -27.99
C ASP A 97 23.98 -3.93 -27.75
N ASN A 98 24.49 -3.92 -26.51
CA ASN A 98 25.72 -4.60 -26.12
C ASN A 98 25.47 -5.68 -25.05
N GLN A 99 25.13 -6.89 -25.51
CA GLN A 99 24.87 -8.03 -24.64
C GLN A 99 26.04 -8.39 -23.72
N GLN A 100 27.30 -8.19 -24.14
CA GLN A 100 28.47 -8.50 -23.30
C GLN A 100 28.55 -7.60 -22.06
N VAL A 101 28.16 -6.33 -22.22
CA VAL A 101 28.09 -5.36 -21.12
C VAL A 101 26.98 -5.74 -20.14
N VAL A 102 25.78 -6.07 -20.62
CA VAL A 102 24.66 -6.51 -19.78
C VAL A 102 24.97 -7.82 -19.05
N ASP A 103 25.58 -8.79 -19.74
CA ASP A 103 26.00 -10.05 -19.13
C ASP A 103 27.04 -9.80 -18.03
N ARG A 104 27.94 -8.83 -18.22
CA ARG A 104 28.92 -8.47 -17.20
C ARG A 104 28.29 -7.78 -15.99
N LEU A 105 27.37 -6.83 -16.22
CA LEU A 105 26.60 -6.17 -15.16
C LEU A 105 25.89 -7.20 -14.28
N LYS A 106 25.23 -8.18 -14.91
CA LYS A 106 24.55 -9.26 -14.19
C LYS A 106 25.51 -10.18 -13.44
N ALA A 107 26.63 -10.54 -14.05
CA ALA A 107 27.62 -11.45 -13.45
C ALA A 107 28.27 -10.86 -12.19
N ASP A 108 28.51 -9.55 -12.17
CA ASP A 108 29.09 -8.84 -11.02
C ASP A 108 28.02 -8.38 -10.00
N GLY A 109 26.73 -8.64 -10.28
CA GLY A 109 25.64 -8.25 -9.37
C GLY A 109 25.39 -6.75 -9.33
N ALA A 110 25.58 -6.06 -10.47
CA ALA A 110 25.37 -4.63 -10.60
C ALA A 110 23.97 -4.22 -10.16
N ALA A 111 23.87 -3.15 -9.37
CA ALA A 111 22.61 -2.60 -8.93
C ALA A 111 22.64 -1.09 -8.70
N LEU A 112 21.54 -0.43 -9.02
CA LEU A 112 21.30 0.97 -8.65
C LEU A 112 20.56 1.00 -7.30
N LEU A 113 21.03 1.79 -6.34
CA LEU A 113 20.48 1.91 -5.00
C LEU A 113 19.87 3.30 -4.83
N MET A 114 18.55 3.38 -4.85
CA MET A 114 17.82 4.64 -4.75
C MET A 114 17.33 4.92 -3.33
N ALA A 115 17.37 6.19 -2.94
CA ALA A 115 16.76 6.70 -1.72
C ALA A 115 16.07 8.04 -1.98
N SER A 116 15.24 8.51 -1.06
CA SER A 116 14.62 9.84 -1.16
C SER A 116 15.69 10.96 -1.16
N ASN A 117 16.72 10.81 -0.32
CA ASN A 117 17.85 11.72 -0.17
C ASN A 117 19.07 10.99 0.44
N GLN A 118 20.20 11.69 0.49
CA GLN A 118 21.47 11.17 1.02
C GLN A 118 21.37 10.61 2.45
N ASN A 119 20.74 11.36 3.37
CA ASN A 119 20.69 10.97 4.79
C ASN A 119 19.99 9.62 4.98
N GLU A 120 18.97 9.35 4.17
CA GLU A 120 18.25 8.09 4.23
C GLU A 120 19.16 6.92 3.82
N LEU A 121 19.88 7.05 2.69
CA LEU A 121 20.78 5.98 2.24
C LEU A 121 21.94 5.77 3.21
N GLU A 122 22.50 6.86 3.75
CA GLU A 122 23.56 6.82 4.77
C GLU A 122 23.15 6.00 6.00
N SER A 123 21.89 6.11 6.43
CA SER A 123 21.37 5.35 7.57
C SER A 123 21.35 3.83 7.34
N LEU A 124 21.29 3.38 6.08
CA LEU A 124 21.21 1.97 5.68
C LEU A 124 22.59 1.36 5.38
N MET A 125 23.63 2.16 5.21
CA MET A 125 24.95 1.72 4.73
C MET A 125 25.52 0.52 5.49
N ASN A 126 25.39 0.48 6.82
CA ASN A 126 25.94 -0.60 7.63
C ASN A 126 25.25 -1.95 7.40
N GLN A 127 24.09 -1.94 6.76
CA GLN A 127 23.31 -3.14 6.44
C GLN A 127 23.60 -3.62 5.02
N ILE A 128 24.07 -2.75 4.13
CA ILE A 128 24.36 -3.05 2.72
C ILE A 128 25.71 -3.78 2.64
N PRO A 129 25.77 -4.97 2.01
CA PRO A 129 27.04 -5.67 1.77
C PRO A 129 28.01 -4.80 0.96
N GLU A 130 29.29 -4.81 1.33
CA GLU A 130 30.33 -4.12 0.56
C GLU A 130 30.39 -4.68 -0.87
N SER A 131 30.27 -3.81 -1.88
CA SER A 131 30.36 -4.18 -3.30
C SER A 131 30.89 -3.01 -4.12
N ASP A 132 31.72 -3.30 -5.13
CA ASP A 132 32.13 -2.33 -6.17
C ASP A 132 31.08 -2.18 -7.27
N ALA A 133 30.02 -3.00 -7.22
CA ALA A 133 29.00 -3.08 -8.25
C ALA A 133 27.69 -2.32 -7.88
N TYR A 134 27.73 -1.44 -6.87
CA TYR A 134 26.58 -0.62 -6.48
C TYR A 134 26.81 0.85 -6.79
N GLN A 135 25.77 1.51 -7.29
CA GLN A 135 25.75 2.95 -7.54
C GLN A 135 24.50 3.56 -6.90
N ASP A 136 24.62 4.69 -6.23
CA ASP A 136 23.50 5.33 -5.57
C ASP A 136 22.88 6.47 -6.38
N LEU A 137 21.58 6.71 -6.17
CA LEU A 137 20.85 7.82 -6.80
C LEU A 137 19.78 8.36 -5.85
N TYR A 138 19.69 9.68 -5.71
CA TYR A 138 18.71 10.29 -4.81
C TYR A 138 17.54 10.89 -5.58
N ALA A 139 16.32 10.56 -5.16
CA ALA A 139 15.10 11.10 -5.77
C ALA A 139 15.05 12.63 -5.76
N SER A 140 15.67 13.27 -4.76
CA SER A 140 15.79 14.73 -4.65
C SER A 140 16.56 15.39 -5.80
N GLU A 141 17.30 14.62 -6.60
CA GLU A 141 18.15 15.11 -7.69
C GLU A 141 17.73 14.54 -9.06
N VAL A 142 16.68 13.70 -9.08
CA VAL A 142 16.11 13.18 -10.31
C VAL A 142 15.10 14.20 -10.84
N PHE A 143 15.45 14.87 -11.93
CA PHE A 143 14.64 15.91 -12.55
C PHE A 143 14.28 15.53 -13.98
N PRO A 144 13.21 14.74 -14.20
CA PRO A 144 12.74 14.41 -15.54
C PRO A 144 12.50 15.69 -16.35
N ASN A 145 13.08 15.77 -17.55
CA ASN A 145 13.09 16.98 -18.39
C ASN A 145 13.72 18.22 -17.71
N GLY A 146 14.63 18.03 -16.77
CA GLY A 146 15.20 19.08 -15.92
C GLY A 146 15.93 20.18 -16.69
N ALA A 147 16.56 19.86 -17.82
CA ALA A 147 17.29 20.83 -18.65
C ALA A 147 16.39 22.01 -19.09
N SER A 148 15.09 21.75 -19.31
CA SER A 148 14.11 22.79 -19.64
C SER A 148 13.85 23.78 -18.49
N GLN A 149 14.18 23.38 -17.27
CA GLN A 149 14.04 24.14 -16.02
C GLN A 149 15.38 24.61 -15.46
N GLY A 150 16.48 24.36 -16.19
CA GLY A 150 17.84 24.67 -15.72
C GLY A 150 18.35 23.75 -14.61
N ASN A 151 17.80 22.54 -14.46
CA ASN A 151 18.27 21.54 -13.50
C ASN A 151 18.87 20.35 -14.25
N PHE A 152 20.04 19.87 -13.82
CA PHE A 152 20.60 18.64 -14.37
C PHE A 152 19.93 17.42 -13.73
N ASP A 153 19.50 16.46 -14.53
CA ASP A 153 18.91 15.21 -14.06
C ASP A 153 19.99 14.20 -13.67
N ALA A 154 20.17 13.96 -12.37
CA ALA A 154 21.22 13.08 -11.86
C ALA A 154 21.07 11.62 -12.33
N SER A 155 19.88 11.19 -12.76
CA SER A 155 19.70 9.84 -13.31
C SER A 155 20.53 9.59 -14.57
N LEU A 156 20.82 10.63 -15.37
CA LEU A 156 21.68 10.53 -16.55
C LEU A 156 23.15 10.24 -16.21
N GLU A 157 23.58 10.62 -15.00
CA GLU A 157 24.94 10.45 -14.50
C GLU A 157 25.06 9.12 -13.74
N GLU A 158 24.25 8.93 -12.70
CA GLU A 158 24.42 7.80 -11.78
C GLU A 158 24.12 6.46 -12.47
N VAL A 159 23.12 6.40 -13.35
CA VAL A 159 22.87 5.19 -14.14
C VAL A 159 24.05 4.91 -15.07
N LEU A 160 24.62 5.96 -15.67
CA LEU A 160 25.74 5.83 -16.59
C LEU A 160 27.00 5.36 -15.86
N HIS A 161 27.30 5.92 -14.68
CA HIS A 161 28.41 5.49 -13.83
C HIS A 161 28.39 3.98 -13.59
N LEU A 162 27.22 3.42 -13.24
CA LEU A 162 27.06 1.97 -13.04
C LEU A 162 27.41 1.17 -14.32
N ILE A 163 26.86 1.60 -15.46
CA ILE A 163 27.04 0.91 -16.76
C ILE A 163 28.50 0.98 -17.22
N THR A 164 29.16 2.13 -17.07
CA THR A 164 30.55 2.30 -17.52
C THR A 164 31.54 1.65 -16.56
N HIS A 165 31.35 1.81 -15.25
CA HIS A 165 32.25 1.27 -14.24
C HIS A 165 32.20 -0.26 -14.21
N VAL A 166 31.02 -0.85 -14.07
CA VAL A 166 30.88 -2.30 -13.87
C VAL A 166 30.82 -3.04 -15.22
N GLY A 167 30.20 -2.43 -16.22
CA GLY A 167 30.04 -2.99 -17.55
C GLY A 167 31.26 -2.77 -18.43
N PHE A 168 31.35 -1.58 -19.04
CA PHE A 168 32.35 -1.30 -20.09
C PHE A 168 33.80 -1.46 -19.60
N SER A 169 34.14 -0.97 -18.42
CA SER A 169 35.53 -1.04 -17.91
C SER A 169 36.01 -2.48 -17.75
N LYS A 170 35.10 -3.39 -17.40
CA LYS A 170 35.40 -4.79 -17.12
C LYS A 170 35.26 -5.70 -18.35
N VAL A 171 34.45 -5.31 -19.35
CA VAL A 171 34.36 -6.00 -20.65
C VAL A 171 35.51 -5.61 -21.57
N TYR A 172 35.91 -4.33 -21.57
CA TYR A 172 36.94 -3.79 -22.45
C TYR A 172 38.08 -3.12 -21.64
N PRO A 173 38.83 -3.88 -20.82
CA PRO A 173 39.82 -3.32 -19.88
C PRO A 173 40.99 -2.57 -20.54
N THR A 174 41.25 -2.80 -21.83
CA THR A 174 42.27 -2.08 -22.60
C THR A 174 41.79 -0.71 -23.08
N ASP A 175 40.49 -0.54 -23.25
CA ASP A 175 39.90 0.66 -23.84
C ASP A 175 39.23 1.51 -22.76
N PHE A 176 38.40 0.89 -21.90
CA PHE A 176 37.62 1.56 -20.85
C PHE A 176 38.06 1.20 -19.41
N GLY A 177 39.10 0.39 -19.24
CA GLY A 177 39.54 -0.04 -17.90
C GLY A 177 39.98 1.14 -17.02
N GLU A 178 39.66 1.09 -15.73
CA GLU A 178 39.96 2.18 -14.77
C GLU A 178 41.37 2.08 -14.19
N GLN A 179 42.36 1.97 -15.07
CA GLN A 179 43.75 1.74 -14.72
C GLN A 179 44.67 2.43 -15.72
N ALA A 180 45.87 2.81 -15.28
CA ALA A 180 46.85 3.43 -16.14
C ALA A 180 47.17 2.53 -17.36
N GLY A 181 47.23 3.14 -18.55
CA GLY A 181 47.48 2.45 -19.82
C GLY A 181 46.24 1.91 -20.54
N SER A 182 45.03 2.12 -20.00
CA SER A 182 43.81 2.02 -20.82
C SER A 182 43.64 3.28 -21.65
N LYS A 183 42.95 3.19 -22.79
CA LYS A 183 42.76 4.36 -23.66
C LYS A 183 41.99 5.50 -22.99
N ILE A 184 40.98 5.17 -22.19
CA ILE A 184 40.20 6.16 -21.44
C ILE A 184 41.06 6.88 -20.39
N ALA A 185 41.95 6.15 -19.72
CA ALA A 185 42.87 6.72 -18.73
C ALA A 185 43.93 7.61 -19.39
N ASP A 186 44.48 7.17 -20.53
CA ASP A 186 45.44 7.96 -21.29
C ASP A 186 44.82 9.26 -21.83
N ALA A 187 43.55 9.23 -22.24
CA ALA A 187 42.79 10.42 -22.64
C ALA A 187 42.56 11.36 -21.43
N MET A 188 42.15 10.82 -20.28
CA MET A 188 41.96 11.58 -19.04
C MET A 188 43.26 12.28 -18.60
N ASP A 189 44.40 11.58 -18.65
CA ASP A 189 45.69 12.17 -18.27
C ASP A 189 46.06 13.36 -19.16
N VAL A 190 45.75 13.29 -20.47
CA VAL A 190 45.90 14.43 -21.38
C VAL A 190 44.95 15.56 -20.96
N ALA A 191 43.70 15.26 -20.63
CA ALA A 191 42.70 16.24 -20.21
C ALA A 191 43.04 16.99 -18.92
N ARG A 192 43.77 16.33 -18.02
CA ARG A 192 44.25 16.88 -16.75
C ARG A 192 45.63 17.54 -16.86
N GLY A 193 46.27 17.45 -18.03
CA GLY A 193 47.63 17.97 -18.27
C GLY A 193 48.76 17.14 -17.65
N GLY A 194 48.49 15.89 -17.28
CA GLY A 194 49.45 14.96 -16.71
C GLY A 194 48.80 13.79 -15.95
N HIS A 195 49.62 12.81 -15.59
CA HIS A 195 49.20 11.67 -14.77
C HIS A 195 49.22 12.01 -13.28
N PHE A 196 48.06 11.88 -12.63
CA PHE A 196 47.88 12.20 -11.20
C PHE A 196 47.08 11.11 -10.50
N GLN A 197 47.76 10.28 -9.71
CA GLN A 197 47.16 9.15 -9.01
C GLN A 197 46.23 9.56 -7.84
N SER A 198 46.47 10.74 -7.28
CA SER A 198 45.61 11.44 -6.31
C SER A 198 45.39 12.87 -6.76
N ILE A 199 44.40 13.56 -6.20
CA ILE A 199 44.11 14.95 -6.54
C ILE A 199 45.31 15.86 -6.19
N PRO A 200 45.88 16.59 -7.16
CA PRO A 200 46.98 17.51 -6.93
C PRO A 200 46.49 18.80 -6.26
N ALA A 201 47.41 19.55 -5.64
CA ALA A 201 47.08 20.85 -5.07
C ALA A 201 46.56 21.86 -6.11
N ASN A 202 47.07 21.77 -7.34
CA ASN A 202 46.59 22.52 -8.49
C ASN A 202 46.79 21.68 -9.76
N TYR A 203 45.82 21.71 -10.66
CA TYR A 203 45.98 21.24 -12.03
C TYR A 203 46.64 22.32 -12.90
N PRO A 204 47.33 21.96 -14.00
CA PRO A 204 47.80 22.92 -14.99
C PRO A 204 46.66 23.77 -15.58
N ASP A 205 46.91 25.04 -15.89
CA ASP A 205 45.91 25.96 -16.47
C ASP A 205 45.31 25.44 -17.80
N SER A 206 46.07 24.59 -18.51
CA SER A 206 45.65 23.95 -19.75
C SER A 206 44.68 22.78 -19.56
N ALA A 207 44.43 22.33 -18.32
CA ALA A 207 43.50 21.24 -18.05
C ALA A 207 42.06 21.67 -18.37
N TRP A 208 41.30 20.77 -18.99
CA TRP A 208 39.85 20.93 -19.22
C TRP A 208 39.01 19.96 -18.40
N TYR A 209 39.67 18.99 -17.75
CA TYR A 209 39.11 18.17 -16.70
C TYR A 209 39.92 18.36 -15.41
N THR A 210 39.22 18.72 -14.34
CA THR A 210 39.75 18.89 -12.99
C THR A 210 38.74 18.32 -12.01
N TYR A 211 39.21 17.90 -10.84
CA TYR A 211 38.37 17.25 -9.83
C TYR A 211 38.90 17.59 -8.44
N ASP A 212 38.03 17.89 -7.47
CA ASP A 212 38.43 18.40 -6.15
C ASP A 212 38.02 17.50 -4.95
N ASP A 213 37.21 16.44 -5.18
CA ASP A 213 36.85 15.49 -4.14
C ASP A 213 38.02 14.59 -3.73
N THR A 214 38.70 15.00 -2.66
CA THR A 214 39.89 14.31 -2.12
C THR A 214 39.69 12.85 -1.72
N THR A 215 38.46 12.35 -1.65
CA THR A 215 38.21 10.93 -1.41
C THR A 215 38.43 10.09 -2.67
N CYS A 216 38.26 10.67 -3.85
CA CYS A 216 38.34 10.00 -5.16
C CYS A 216 39.79 9.66 -5.54
N ASN A 217 40.00 8.43 -5.98
CA ASN A 217 41.29 7.93 -6.46
C ASN A 217 41.35 7.95 -8.00
N TYR A 218 42.46 7.49 -8.57
CA TYR A 218 42.66 7.46 -10.03
C TYR A 218 41.57 6.73 -10.81
N SER A 219 41.04 5.61 -10.31
CA SER A 219 39.97 4.84 -10.98
C SER A 219 38.68 5.64 -10.98
N CYS A 220 38.27 6.18 -9.84
CA CYS A 220 37.10 7.05 -9.72
C CYS A 220 37.19 8.27 -10.66
N MET A 221 38.35 8.93 -10.76
CA MET A 221 38.50 10.06 -11.69
C MET A 221 38.32 9.69 -13.17
N ILE A 222 38.62 8.44 -13.55
CA ILE A 222 38.39 7.92 -14.91
C ILE A 222 36.88 7.74 -15.15
N THR A 223 36.16 7.20 -14.17
CA THR A 223 34.70 7.03 -14.22
C THR A 223 34.01 8.37 -14.48
N GLU A 224 34.35 9.37 -13.65
CA GLU A 224 33.82 10.75 -13.76
C GLU A 224 34.17 11.39 -15.11
N TYR A 225 35.41 11.25 -15.58
CA TYR A 225 35.82 11.74 -16.90
C TYR A 225 35.01 11.11 -18.04
N THR A 226 34.74 9.80 -17.94
CA THR A 226 33.95 9.07 -18.93
C THR A 226 32.51 9.60 -18.97
N TYR A 227 31.91 9.82 -17.80
CA TYR A 227 30.60 10.46 -17.66
C TYR A 227 30.57 11.86 -18.29
N TRP A 228 31.50 12.73 -17.89
CA TRP A 228 31.55 14.11 -18.37
C TRP A 228 31.65 14.17 -19.90
N ALA A 229 32.53 13.34 -20.46
CA ALA A 229 32.74 13.26 -21.90
C ALA A 229 31.50 12.72 -22.63
N LEU A 230 30.95 11.56 -22.22
CA LEU A 230 29.84 10.94 -22.93
C LEU A 230 28.56 11.78 -22.85
N THR A 231 28.21 12.28 -21.66
CA THR A 231 27.00 13.10 -21.50
C THR A 231 27.10 14.43 -22.24
N SER A 232 28.30 14.99 -22.40
CA SER A 232 28.54 16.15 -23.28
C SER A 232 28.40 15.81 -24.76
N ILE A 233 28.85 14.62 -25.19
CA ILE A 233 28.71 14.12 -26.57
C ILE A 233 27.24 13.88 -26.94
N LEU A 234 26.43 13.42 -25.97
CA LEU A 234 25.00 13.16 -26.12
C LEU A 234 24.13 14.43 -26.00
N GLY A 235 24.68 15.51 -25.43
CA GLY A 235 23.99 16.81 -25.29
C GLY A 235 23.34 17.06 -23.92
N ALA A 236 23.52 16.16 -22.94
CA ALA A 236 22.95 16.35 -21.59
C ALA A 236 23.49 17.60 -20.88
N GLN A 237 24.71 18.01 -21.20
CA GLN A 237 25.40 19.15 -20.60
C GLN A 237 25.16 20.47 -21.37
N GLU A 238 24.32 20.45 -22.41
CA GLU A 238 24.07 21.57 -23.32
C GLU A 238 22.73 22.26 -23.02
N PHE A 239 22.65 23.00 -21.91
CA PHE A 239 21.53 23.90 -21.62
C PHE A 239 21.98 25.19 -20.93
N PRO A 240 21.17 26.27 -20.97
CA PRO A 240 21.55 27.57 -20.42
C PRO A 240 21.94 27.50 -18.94
N GLY A 241 23.09 28.08 -18.58
CA GLY A 241 23.61 28.09 -17.21
C GLY A 241 24.47 26.88 -16.84
N ARG A 242 24.39 25.77 -17.61
CA ARG A 242 25.08 24.52 -17.24
C ARG A 242 26.59 24.65 -17.28
N LEU A 243 27.16 25.31 -18.29
CA LEU A 243 28.61 25.50 -18.37
C LEU A 243 29.12 26.31 -17.18
N GLU A 244 28.39 27.35 -16.78
CA GLU A 244 28.76 28.18 -15.64
C GLU A 244 28.81 27.38 -14.32
N GLU A 245 27.96 26.38 -14.19
CA GLU A 245 27.90 25.47 -13.03
C GLU A 245 29.05 24.48 -12.97
N ILE A 246 29.50 23.95 -14.11
CA ILE A 246 30.43 22.81 -14.16
C ILE A 246 31.85 23.16 -14.60
N GLN A 247 32.10 24.34 -15.17
CA GLN A 247 33.39 24.70 -15.80
C GLN A 247 34.60 24.72 -14.86
N ASN A 248 34.39 24.71 -13.55
CA ASN A 248 35.44 24.52 -12.55
C ASN A 248 36.00 23.09 -12.56
N GLU A 249 35.26 22.13 -13.09
CA GLU A 249 35.65 20.72 -13.23
C GLU A 249 35.72 20.28 -14.69
N TRP A 250 34.70 20.61 -15.49
CA TRP A 250 34.60 20.18 -16.89
C TRP A 250 34.30 21.34 -17.83
N LYS A 251 35.22 21.65 -18.75
CA LYS A 251 35.10 22.80 -19.66
C LYS A 251 34.39 22.49 -20.99
N LEU A 252 34.12 21.22 -21.30
CA LEU A 252 33.71 20.76 -22.63
C LEU A 252 32.24 20.29 -22.69
N ASN A 253 31.31 21.11 -22.21
CA ASN A 253 29.89 20.77 -22.02
C ASN A 253 29.05 20.48 -23.30
N THR A 254 29.66 20.38 -24.48
CA THR A 254 28.96 20.19 -25.76
C THR A 254 29.74 19.23 -26.64
N ARG A 255 29.07 18.49 -27.52
CA ARG A 255 29.68 17.54 -28.45
C ARG A 255 30.83 18.15 -29.25
N GLU A 256 30.67 19.36 -29.76
CA GLU A 256 31.67 20.07 -30.59
C GLU A 256 32.94 20.43 -29.80
N LYS A 257 32.77 20.83 -28.54
CA LYS A 257 33.91 21.09 -27.63
C LYS A 257 34.70 19.82 -27.35
N VAL A 258 34.02 18.71 -27.08
CA VAL A 258 34.70 17.41 -26.87
C VAL A 258 35.44 16.99 -28.15
N ALA A 259 34.78 17.03 -29.30
CA ALA A 259 35.37 16.65 -30.59
C ALA A 259 36.61 17.49 -30.98
N SER A 260 36.60 18.79 -30.66
CA SER A 260 37.66 19.72 -31.05
C SER A 260 38.84 19.77 -30.07
N GLN A 261 38.60 19.60 -28.77
CA GLN A 261 39.61 19.74 -27.72
C GLN A 261 40.14 18.40 -27.21
N ASP A 262 39.29 17.37 -27.16
CA ASP A 262 39.62 16.05 -26.60
C ASP A 262 39.31 14.94 -27.61
N ALA A 263 40.06 14.95 -28.71
CA ALA A 263 39.86 14.02 -29.82
C ALA A 263 40.03 12.55 -29.41
N LEU A 264 40.86 12.26 -28.39
CA LEU A 264 41.12 10.89 -27.93
C LEU A 264 39.85 10.26 -27.32
N VAL A 265 39.20 10.96 -26.39
CA VAL A 265 37.96 10.46 -25.78
C VAL A 265 36.80 10.53 -26.76
N PHE A 266 36.76 11.54 -27.64
CA PHE A 266 35.72 11.64 -28.67
C PHE A 266 35.77 10.45 -29.63
N GLU A 267 36.95 10.11 -30.15
CA GLU A 267 37.13 8.94 -31.02
C GLU A 267 36.75 7.65 -30.29
N LEU A 268 37.15 7.51 -29.03
CA LEU A 268 36.87 6.32 -28.23
C LEU A 268 35.37 6.13 -27.94
N LEU A 269 34.67 7.19 -27.53
CA LEU A 269 33.25 7.15 -27.14
C LEU A 269 32.28 7.18 -28.32
N THR A 270 32.76 7.50 -29.53
CA THR A 270 31.94 7.46 -30.76
C THR A 270 32.26 6.26 -31.66
N ASP A 271 33.21 5.41 -31.26
CA ASP A 271 33.56 4.18 -31.96
C ASP A 271 32.39 3.18 -31.91
N GLN A 272 31.75 2.99 -33.05
CA GLN A 272 30.57 2.14 -33.22
C GLN A 272 30.83 0.67 -32.85
N LYS A 273 32.09 0.22 -32.73
CA LYS A 273 32.38 -1.15 -32.31
C LYS A 273 31.93 -1.45 -30.89
N PHE A 274 31.79 -0.43 -30.03
CA PHE A 274 31.43 -0.60 -28.64
C PHE A 274 29.93 -0.50 -28.39
N LEU A 275 29.17 -0.01 -29.38
CA LEU A 275 27.72 0.18 -29.27
C LEU A 275 27.36 1.01 -28.03
N LEU A 276 28.11 2.09 -27.81
CA LEU A 276 27.74 3.11 -26.83
C LEU A 276 26.52 3.89 -27.33
N PRO A 277 25.71 4.45 -26.41
CA PRO A 277 24.58 5.30 -26.75
C PRO A 277 24.94 6.40 -27.73
N THR A 278 24.05 6.69 -28.68
CA THR A 278 24.17 7.80 -29.64
C THR A 278 23.05 8.82 -29.49
N LEU A 279 21.95 8.44 -28.84
CA LEU A 279 20.83 9.27 -28.42
C LEU A 279 20.90 9.46 -26.90
N LEU A 280 20.57 10.67 -26.44
CA LEU A 280 20.43 10.95 -25.02
C LEU A 280 19.13 10.32 -24.51
N PRO A 281 19.16 9.54 -23.41
CA PRO A 281 17.94 9.07 -22.77
C PRO A 281 17.02 10.22 -22.34
N ASP A 282 15.72 10.08 -22.57
CA ASP A 282 14.70 11.06 -22.20
C ASP A 282 13.78 10.59 -21.07
N GLY A 283 13.91 9.33 -20.65
CA GLY A 283 13.13 8.71 -19.59
C GLY A 283 11.84 8.05 -20.07
N ASN A 284 11.65 7.86 -21.38
CA ASN A 284 10.46 7.28 -21.99
C ASN A 284 10.78 6.12 -22.94
N TYR A 285 11.23 5.00 -22.36
CA TYR A 285 11.56 3.78 -23.09
C TYR A 285 10.31 3.10 -23.70
N SER A 286 10.29 2.92 -25.03
CA SER A 286 9.08 2.53 -25.75
C SER A 286 8.83 1.02 -25.86
N ALA A 287 9.84 0.17 -25.71
CA ALA A 287 9.67 -1.28 -25.90
C ALA A 287 9.04 -1.99 -24.69
N HIS A 288 9.16 -1.44 -23.49
CA HIS A 288 8.70 -2.08 -22.26
C HIS A 288 8.32 -1.08 -21.18
N ASN A 289 7.21 -1.35 -20.50
CA ASN A 289 6.83 -0.61 -19.30
C ASN A 289 7.34 -1.35 -18.06
N PHE A 290 8.21 -0.72 -17.29
CA PHE A 290 8.71 -1.29 -16.04
C PHE A 290 7.64 -1.23 -14.93
N GLU A 291 7.59 -2.28 -14.13
CA GLU A 291 6.78 -2.34 -12.92
C GLU A 291 7.68 -2.33 -11.68
N ILE A 292 7.24 -1.66 -10.61
CA ILE A 292 7.94 -1.67 -9.33
C ILE A 292 7.31 -2.76 -8.47
N THR A 293 8.13 -3.68 -7.99
CA THR A 293 7.78 -4.53 -6.86
C THR A 293 8.07 -3.76 -5.58
N ASP A 294 7.04 -3.49 -4.79
CA ASP A 294 7.18 -2.80 -3.50
C ASP A 294 6.99 -3.79 -2.35
N ASN A 295 8.10 -4.10 -1.70
CA ASN A 295 8.21 -4.86 -0.47
C ASN A 295 8.42 -3.94 0.74
N SER A 296 8.03 -2.64 0.73
CA SER A 296 7.98 -1.72 1.92
C SER A 296 7.10 -2.17 3.08
N ASP A 297 6.72 -3.42 2.98
CA ASP A 297 5.38 -3.93 2.96
C ASP A 297 5.46 -5.42 3.31
N THR A 298 6.59 -5.84 3.92
CA THR A 298 6.57 -6.78 5.05
C THR A 298 5.76 -6.26 6.25
N THR A 299 5.10 -5.09 6.10
CA THR A 299 3.96 -4.58 6.88
C THR A 299 2.85 -3.94 6.03
N SER A 300 2.74 -4.20 4.73
CA SER A 300 1.60 -3.70 3.90
C SER A 300 1.52 -4.50 2.60
N GLY A 301 0.84 -5.64 2.59
CA GLY A 301 0.32 -6.05 1.29
C GLY A 301 -0.62 -4.94 0.79
N ASN A 302 -0.38 -4.48 -0.43
CA ASN A 302 -1.47 -4.13 -1.32
C ASN A 302 -2.25 -2.84 -0.98
N THR A 303 -1.64 -1.76 -0.46
CA THR A 303 -2.38 -0.53 -0.13
C THR A 303 -3.24 0.03 -1.28
N ASN A 304 -2.79 -0.08 -2.53
CA ASN A 304 -3.60 0.33 -3.69
C ASN A 304 -4.30 -0.83 -4.43
N ASN A 305 -4.04 -2.09 -4.10
CA ASN A 305 -4.63 -3.23 -4.82
C ASN A 305 -5.69 -3.97 -4.00
N VAL A 306 -5.68 -3.99 -2.65
CA VAL A 306 -6.89 -4.45 -1.92
C VAL A 306 -8.01 -3.41 -2.01
N LEU A 307 -7.74 -2.10 -1.86
CA LEU A 307 -8.77 -1.06 -2.02
C LEU A 307 -9.34 -1.02 -3.45
N GLN A 308 -8.46 -1.07 -4.46
CA GLN A 308 -8.93 -1.15 -5.84
C GLN A 308 -9.64 -2.49 -6.14
N ALA A 309 -9.17 -3.61 -5.59
CA ALA A 309 -9.81 -4.90 -5.81
C ALA A 309 -11.18 -4.99 -5.14
N VAL A 310 -11.34 -4.48 -3.91
CA VAL A 310 -12.66 -4.45 -3.26
C VAL A 310 -13.61 -3.54 -4.03
N GLN A 311 -13.13 -2.39 -4.52
CA GLN A 311 -13.92 -1.47 -5.32
C GLN A 311 -14.38 -2.12 -6.64
N ASN A 312 -13.47 -2.82 -7.31
CA ASN A 312 -13.77 -3.50 -8.57
C ASN A 312 -14.70 -4.71 -8.38
N ALA A 313 -14.58 -5.42 -7.27
CA ALA A 313 -15.40 -6.58 -6.96
C ALA A 313 -16.80 -6.21 -6.46
N ASN A 314 -16.94 -5.05 -5.81
CA ASN A 314 -18.19 -4.59 -5.20
C ASN A 314 -18.63 -3.21 -5.75
N PRO A 315 -18.78 -3.03 -7.08
CA PRO A 315 -19.08 -1.73 -7.66
C PRO A 315 -20.46 -1.21 -7.23
N GLY A 316 -20.51 0.05 -6.79
CA GLY A 316 -21.74 0.74 -6.37
C GLY A 316 -22.25 0.36 -4.98
N PHE A 317 -21.70 -0.67 -4.34
CA PHE A 317 -21.95 -0.90 -2.92
C PHE A 317 -21.36 0.22 -2.07
N LYS A 318 -21.90 0.41 -0.87
CA LYS A 318 -21.45 1.45 0.08
C LYS A 318 -21.27 0.86 1.46
N ILE A 319 -20.49 1.53 2.30
CA ILE A 319 -20.30 1.18 3.71
C ILE A 319 -20.86 2.31 4.56
N ALA A 320 -21.76 2.01 5.50
CA ALA A 320 -22.24 2.97 6.50
C ALA A 320 -21.57 2.72 7.85
N PHE A 321 -21.29 3.78 8.60
CA PHE A 321 -20.59 3.73 9.88
C PHE A 321 -20.87 4.98 10.73
N GLY A 322 -20.61 4.89 12.04
CA GLY A 322 -20.66 6.05 12.94
C GLY A 322 -19.28 6.59 13.31
N ASP A 323 -19.22 7.80 13.88
CA ASP A 323 -18.03 8.36 14.56
C ASP A 323 -18.24 8.67 16.05
N THR A 324 -19.26 8.03 16.65
CA THR A 324 -19.88 8.32 17.96
C THR A 324 -20.84 9.51 18.01
N THR A 325 -20.84 10.41 17.03
CA THR A 325 -21.75 11.59 17.00
C THR A 325 -22.49 11.78 15.69
N LYS A 326 -21.94 11.25 14.60
CA LYS A 326 -22.43 11.39 13.25
C LYS A 326 -22.43 10.05 12.55
N ILE A 327 -23.30 9.96 11.56
CA ILE A 327 -23.45 8.79 10.68
C ILE A 327 -22.91 9.16 9.31
N TYR A 328 -22.07 8.31 8.74
CA TYR A 328 -21.42 8.50 7.46
C TYR A 328 -21.68 7.32 6.53
N MET A 329 -21.30 7.54 5.27
CA MET A 329 -21.23 6.53 4.23
C MET A 329 -19.94 6.74 3.42
N MET A 330 -19.33 5.66 2.92
CA MET A 330 -18.17 5.71 2.02
C MET A 330 -18.25 4.66 0.91
N ASP A 331 -17.38 4.80 -0.09
CA ASP A 331 -17.12 3.76 -1.08
C ASP A 331 -16.31 2.58 -0.49
N PRO A 332 -16.36 1.40 -1.14
CA PRO A 332 -15.60 0.21 -0.75
C PRO A 332 -14.10 0.44 -0.53
N ASP A 333 -13.49 1.33 -1.32
CA ASP A 333 -12.07 1.72 -1.20
C ASP A 333 -11.81 2.79 -0.14
N GLY A 334 -12.82 3.18 0.64
CA GLY A 334 -12.73 4.24 1.65
C GLY A 334 -12.81 5.66 1.10
N SER A 335 -12.97 5.83 -0.22
CA SER A 335 -13.17 7.14 -0.83
C SER A 335 -14.60 7.65 -0.66
N ASN A 336 -14.85 8.89 -1.08
CA ASN A 336 -16.17 9.53 -1.09
C ASN A 336 -16.93 9.44 0.25
N VAL A 337 -16.21 9.63 1.35
CA VAL A 337 -16.80 9.74 2.69
C VAL A 337 -17.78 10.91 2.72
N GLU A 338 -19.03 10.61 3.03
CA GLU A 338 -20.15 11.54 3.05
C GLU A 338 -20.89 11.45 4.37
N GLU A 339 -21.12 12.60 5.01
CA GLU A 339 -22.00 12.67 6.18
C GLU A 339 -23.45 12.41 5.76
N LEU A 340 -24.08 11.42 6.39
CA LEU A 340 -25.51 11.14 6.22
C LEU A 340 -26.35 11.97 7.19
N ALA A 341 -26.00 11.95 8.47
CA ALA A 341 -26.76 12.61 9.52
C ALA A 341 -25.89 13.01 10.71
N ASP A 342 -26.29 14.14 11.34
CA ASP A 342 -25.84 14.53 12.67
C ASP A 342 -26.73 13.87 13.74
N GLY A 343 -26.13 12.97 14.52
CA GLY A 343 -26.74 12.24 15.64
C GLY A 343 -26.23 12.70 17.01
N SER A 344 -25.63 13.89 17.10
CA SER A 344 -25.09 14.45 18.34
C SER A 344 -26.16 14.55 19.43
N PRO A 345 -25.80 14.39 20.72
CA PRO A 345 -24.45 14.32 21.28
C PRO A 345 -23.82 12.93 21.23
N ILE A 346 -24.59 11.85 21.02
CA ILE A 346 -24.07 10.50 20.86
C ILE A 346 -24.97 9.63 19.97
N SER A 347 -24.37 8.81 19.11
CA SER A 347 -25.03 7.92 18.15
C SER A 347 -24.21 6.67 17.84
N GLY A 348 -24.88 5.56 17.49
CA GLY A 348 -24.25 4.28 17.11
C GLY A 348 -25.25 3.28 16.53
N TYR A 349 -24.87 2.00 16.46
CA TYR A 349 -25.72 0.88 16.04
C TYR A 349 -26.29 1.06 14.63
N VAL A 350 -25.42 1.27 13.65
CA VAL A 350 -25.83 1.47 12.25
C VAL A 350 -26.35 0.16 11.64
N ALA A 351 -27.45 0.27 10.89
CA ALA A 351 -28.03 -0.85 10.15
C ALA A 351 -28.60 -0.37 8.82
N TRP A 352 -28.49 -1.20 7.77
CA TRP A 352 -29.06 -0.89 6.46
C TRP A 352 -30.51 -1.37 6.32
N GLY A 353 -31.32 -0.60 5.59
CA GLY A 353 -32.57 -1.12 5.02
C GLY A 353 -32.32 -1.93 3.73
N PRO A 354 -33.21 -2.86 3.36
CA PRO A 354 -32.97 -3.90 2.34
C PRO A 354 -32.74 -3.41 0.90
N GLN A 355 -33.09 -2.16 0.60
CA GLN A 355 -32.86 -1.52 -0.71
C GLN A 355 -31.85 -0.37 -0.64
N ALA A 356 -31.05 -0.33 0.43
CA ALA A 356 -30.08 0.72 0.72
C ALA A 356 -30.62 2.17 0.68
N LYS A 357 -31.95 2.34 0.75
CA LYS A 357 -32.63 3.65 0.74
C LYS A 357 -32.46 4.41 2.05
N TYR A 358 -32.29 3.68 3.14
CA TYR A 358 -32.16 4.23 4.48
C TYR A 358 -31.05 3.53 5.24
N VAL A 359 -30.33 4.31 6.05
CA VAL A 359 -29.52 3.83 7.16
C VAL A 359 -30.28 4.12 8.46
N TYR A 360 -30.43 3.11 9.30
CA TYR A 360 -31.04 3.14 10.61
C TYR A 360 -29.92 3.23 11.67
N PHE A 361 -30.17 3.94 12.77
CA PHE A 361 -29.21 4.09 13.84
C PHE A 361 -29.92 4.48 15.15
N ALA A 362 -29.25 4.31 16.28
CA ALA A 362 -29.72 4.81 17.57
C ALA A 362 -28.97 6.10 17.94
N SER A 363 -29.67 7.05 18.56
CA SER A 363 -29.07 8.34 18.92
C SER A 363 -29.79 9.00 20.09
N ALA A 364 -29.02 9.63 20.97
CA ALA A 364 -29.54 10.48 22.05
C ALA A 364 -29.78 11.91 21.58
N LYS A 365 -30.21 12.12 20.33
CA LYS A 365 -30.33 13.45 19.74
C LYS A 365 -31.25 14.35 20.54
N GLY A 366 -30.67 15.30 21.29
CA GLY A 366 -31.41 16.12 22.25
C GLY A 366 -30.48 16.81 23.26
N GLU A 367 -31.03 17.12 24.43
CA GLU A 367 -30.23 17.59 25.56
C GLU A 367 -29.26 16.49 26.03
N PRO A 368 -28.08 16.85 26.58
CA PRO A 368 -27.18 15.86 27.18
C PRO A 368 -27.92 14.95 28.16
N GLU A 369 -27.57 13.66 28.16
CA GLU A 369 -28.17 12.62 29.03
C GLU A 369 -29.63 12.26 28.69
N SER A 370 -30.15 12.61 27.50
CA SER A 370 -31.44 12.10 27.03
C SER A 370 -31.39 10.63 26.62
N ALA A 371 -32.55 9.95 26.70
CA ALA A 371 -32.70 8.58 26.22
C ALA A 371 -32.31 8.43 24.74
N TRP A 372 -31.73 7.29 24.38
CA TRP A 372 -31.43 6.97 23.00
C TRP A 372 -32.70 6.52 22.27
N GLU A 373 -33.01 7.15 21.14
CA GLU A 373 -34.16 6.79 20.30
C GLU A 373 -33.68 6.21 18.95
N ALA A 374 -34.58 5.51 18.27
CA ALA A 374 -34.35 4.97 16.93
C ALA A 374 -34.53 6.07 15.86
N PHE A 375 -33.61 6.14 14.91
CA PHE A 375 -33.65 7.07 13.78
C PHE A 375 -33.40 6.34 12.45
N ARG A 376 -33.80 6.99 11.37
CA ARG A 376 -33.30 6.68 10.02
C ARG A 376 -32.95 7.93 9.25
N VAL A 377 -31.99 7.79 8.34
CA VAL A 377 -31.63 8.81 7.36
C VAL A 377 -31.77 8.25 5.95
N ASN A 378 -32.40 9.03 5.07
CA ASN A 378 -32.46 8.70 3.65
C ASN A 378 -31.09 8.93 2.99
N THR A 379 -30.55 7.90 2.34
CA THR A 379 -29.19 7.95 1.79
C THR A 379 -29.01 8.96 0.66
N GLN A 380 -30.06 9.25 -0.11
CA GLN A 380 -30.03 10.21 -1.21
C GLN A 380 -30.37 11.64 -0.80
N THR A 381 -31.46 11.81 -0.04
CA THR A 381 -32.02 13.13 0.30
C THR A 381 -31.48 13.70 1.60
N LYS A 382 -30.78 12.87 2.39
CA LYS A 382 -30.32 13.17 3.76
C LYS A 382 -31.45 13.55 4.72
N ALA A 383 -32.70 13.21 4.36
CA ALA A 383 -33.85 13.43 5.23
C ALA A 383 -33.75 12.52 6.45
N LEU A 384 -33.59 13.14 7.63
CA LEU A 384 -33.54 12.47 8.92
C LEU A 384 -34.95 12.34 9.51
N THR A 385 -35.26 11.20 10.11
CA THR A 385 -36.55 10.93 10.76
C THR A 385 -36.32 10.18 12.07
N GLN A 386 -36.86 10.72 13.16
CA GLN A 386 -36.98 10.01 14.43
C GLN A 386 -38.10 8.98 14.32
N LEU A 387 -37.81 7.73 14.65
CA LEU A 387 -38.72 6.61 14.48
C LEU A 387 -39.51 6.33 15.74
N SER A 388 -38.87 6.43 16.90
CA SER A 388 -39.45 6.06 18.20
C SER A 388 -39.54 7.22 19.18
N ASN A 389 -40.41 7.03 20.17
CA ASN A 389 -40.48 7.84 21.38
C ASN A 389 -40.75 6.89 22.56
N PHE A 390 -39.73 6.12 22.94
CA PHE A 390 -39.81 5.13 24.01
C PHE A 390 -39.52 5.70 25.39
N ASP A 391 -38.84 6.87 25.46
CA ASP A 391 -38.31 7.43 26.72
C ASP A 391 -37.40 6.42 27.46
N GLN A 392 -36.75 5.54 26.71
CA GLN A 392 -35.87 4.46 27.16
C GLN A 392 -34.75 4.25 26.14
N ASP A 393 -33.63 3.64 26.55
CA ASP A 393 -32.47 3.55 25.69
C ASP A 393 -32.60 2.47 24.63
N VAL A 394 -32.70 2.89 23.37
CA VAL A 394 -32.49 2.02 22.21
C VAL A 394 -31.02 1.65 22.14
N ARG A 395 -30.73 0.35 22.27
CA ARG A 395 -29.36 -0.20 22.29
C ARG A 395 -28.93 -0.88 21.01
N SER A 396 -29.86 -1.15 20.09
CA SER A 396 -29.56 -1.60 18.72
C SER A 396 -30.87 -1.75 17.95
N LEU A 397 -30.83 -1.68 16.62
CA LEU A 397 -31.99 -1.88 15.76
C LEU A 397 -31.59 -2.47 14.41
N GLY A 398 -32.53 -3.11 13.72
CA GLY A 398 -32.30 -3.63 12.38
C GLY A 398 -33.59 -3.93 11.63
N VAL A 399 -33.51 -3.91 10.30
CA VAL A 399 -34.63 -4.21 9.40
C VAL A 399 -34.37 -5.53 8.68
N SER A 400 -35.39 -6.37 8.59
CA SER A 400 -35.27 -7.67 7.91
C SER A 400 -34.95 -7.49 6.40
N PRO A 401 -34.21 -8.43 5.78
CA PRO A 401 -33.81 -8.36 4.37
C PRO A 401 -34.99 -8.33 3.39
N ASP A 402 -36.13 -8.91 3.79
CA ASP A 402 -37.37 -8.88 3.01
C ASP A 402 -38.20 -7.61 3.23
N GLY A 403 -37.74 -6.73 4.13
CA GLY A 403 -38.39 -5.46 4.47
C GLY A 403 -39.70 -5.60 5.24
N LYS A 404 -40.03 -6.79 5.77
CA LYS A 404 -41.29 -7.03 6.49
C LYS A 404 -41.25 -6.67 7.97
N TYR A 405 -40.07 -6.63 8.59
CA TYR A 405 -39.95 -6.45 10.03
C TYR A 405 -38.88 -5.42 10.41
N ILE A 406 -39.11 -4.76 11.55
CA ILE A 406 -38.11 -4.01 12.30
C ILE A 406 -37.98 -4.62 13.69
N ALA A 407 -36.75 -4.89 14.12
CA ALA A 407 -36.42 -5.32 15.48
C ALA A 407 -35.62 -4.23 16.18
N ILE A 408 -35.91 -4.01 17.46
CA ILE A 408 -35.28 -2.96 18.28
C ILE A 408 -35.01 -3.52 19.67
N SER A 409 -33.76 -3.43 20.12
CA SER A 409 -33.40 -3.69 21.50
C SER A 409 -33.58 -2.43 22.33
N VAL A 410 -34.34 -2.52 23.42
CA VAL A 410 -34.63 -1.40 24.31
C VAL A 410 -34.28 -1.80 25.74
N MET A 411 -33.41 -1.00 26.36
CA MET A 411 -33.03 -1.15 27.76
C MET A 411 -33.86 -0.23 28.65
N THR A 412 -34.44 -0.83 29.68
CA THR A 412 -35.23 -0.20 30.74
C THR A 412 -34.36 -0.13 32.00
N GLY A 413 -34.28 1.02 32.68
CA GLY A 413 -33.50 1.16 33.92
C GLY A 413 -32.58 2.37 33.95
N ASN A 414 -31.75 2.50 35.00
CA ASN A 414 -30.88 3.65 35.24
C ASN A 414 -29.56 3.57 34.44
N SER A 415 -29.64 3.57 33.12
CA SER A 415 -28.47 3.62 32.24
C SER A 415 -27.94 5.03 32.00
N ASN A 416 -28.67 6.08 32.39
CA ASN A 416 -28.40 7.45 31.94
C ASN A 416 -28.51 8.55 33.02
N ILE A 417 -28.01 8.34 34.25
CA ILE A 417 -27.81 9.47 35.19
C ILE A 417 -26.40 9.45 35.80
N GLY A 418 -25.43 9.95 35.04
CA GLY A 418 -24.12 10.40 35.53
C GLY A 418 -22.93 9.45 35.32
N ASN A 419 -21.71 10.00 35.52
CA ASN A 419 -20.40 9.33 35.45
C ASN A 419 -20.19 8.20 36.49
N ASN A 420 -21.24 7.56 37.01
CA ASN A 420 -21.09 6.46 37.96
C ASN A 420 -21.88 5.22 37.55
N ASN A 421 -21.15 4.24 37.00
CA ASN A 421 -21.61 2.86 36.78
C ASN A 421 -21.96 2.12 38.09
N ASP A 422 -21.89 2.77 39.25
CA ASP A 422 -22.06 2.18 40.59
C ASP A 422 -23.49 1.66 40.87
N ASN A 423 -24.47 1.90 39.99
CA ASN A 423 -25.88 1.55 40.20
C ASN A 423 -26.54 0.79 39.03
N LEU A 424 -25.78 0.11 38.16
CA LEU A 424 -26.33 -0.73 37.06
C LEU A 424 -27.09 -1.99 37.55
N THR A 425 -27.39 -2.13 38.84
CA THR A 425 -27.94 -3.37 39.42
C THR A 425 -29.45 -3.57 39.21
N GLN A 426 -30.14 -2.71 38.42
CA GLN A 426 -31.59 -2.79 38.17
C GLN A 426 -32.00 -2.32 36.76
N PHE A 427 -31.47 -2.97 35.72
CA PHE A 427 -31.99 -2.80 34.34
C PHE A 427 -32.59 -4.11 33.81
N SER A 428 -33.45 -3.98 32.79
CA SER A 428 -33.96 -5.09 31.98
C SER A 428 -33.93 -4.66 30.52
N THR A 429 -33.54 -5.56 29.64
CA THR A 429 -33.53 -5.28 28.20
C THR A 429 -34.46 -6.24 27.50
N ASN A 430 -35.25 -5.72 26.57
CA ASN A 430 -36.12 -6.51 25.73
C ASN A 430 -35.79 -6.27 24.27
N LEU A 431 -35.82 -7.34 23.49
CA LEU A 431 -35.83 -7.28 22.05
C LEU A 431 -37.29 -7.21 21.59
N TYR A 432 -37.68 -6.11 20.97
CA TYR A 432 -39.00 -5.89 20.41
C TYR A 432 -38.99 -6.09 18.89
N ILE A 433 -40.12 -6.49 18.33
CA ILE A 433 -40.32 -6.62 16.89
C ILE A 433 -41.70 -6.09 16.46
N MET A 434 -41.74 -5.49 15.27
CA MET A 434 -42.96 -4.97 14.65
C MET A 434 -42.92 -5.22 13.13
N LYS A 435 -44.10 -5.36 12.52
CA LYS A 435 -44.23 -5.34 11.06
C LYS A 435 -43.89 -3.96 10.51
N MET A 436 -43.00 -3.90 9.52
CA MET A 436 -42.55 -2.66 8.89
C MET A 436 -43.71 -1.87 8.27
N ALA A 437 -44.73 -2.54 7.73
CA ALA A 437 -45.90 -1.88 7.16
C ALA A 437 -46.68 -1.03 8.20
N ASP A 438 -46.78 -1.53 9.43
CA ASP A 438 -47.45 -0.83 10.52
C ASP A 438 -46.60 0.36 11.00
N ALA A 439 -45.29 0.17 11.11
CA ALA A 439 -44.32 1.23 11.43
C ALA A 439 -44.35 2.38 10.41
N GLU A 440 -44.32 2.06 9.11
CA GLU A 440 -44.39 3.06 8.03
C GLU A 440 -45.73 3.81 8.01
N SER A 441 -46.83 3.15 8.37
CA SER A 441 -48.13 3.82 8.53
C SER A 441 -48.09 4.88 9.63
N ILE A 442 -47.40 4.61 10.74
CA ILE A 442 -47.23 5.56 11.85
C ILE A 442 -46.35 6.74 11.40
N TRP A 443 -45.17 6.47 10.84
CA TRP A 443 -44.23 7.52 10.43
C TRP A 443 -44.77 8.40 9.30
N SER A 444 -45.48 7.83 8.33
CA SER A 444 -46.09 8.60 7.24
C SER A 444 -47.23 9.52 7.70
N SER A 445 -47.85 9.23 8.86
CA SER A 445 -48.82 10.11 9.51
C SER A 445 -48.18 11.20 10.39
N GLY A 446 -46.85 11.18 10.54
CA GLY A 446 -46.07 12.10 11.37
C GLY A 446 -45.95 11.68 12.84
N GLY A 447 -46.32 10.45 13.19
CA GLY A 447 -46.13 9.89 14.53
C GLY A 447 -44.80 9.16 14.70
N GLN A 448 -44.49 8.80 15.94
CA GLN A 448 -43.40 7.88 16.31
C GLN A 448 -43.97 6.58 16.91
N ILE A 449 -43.24 5.47 16.78
CA ILE A 449 -43.59 4.21 17.44
C ILE A 449 -43.34 4.31 18.95
N THR A 450 -44.22 3.69 19.72
CA THR A 450 -44.11 3.51 21.18
C THR A 450 -44.01 2.02 21.50
N LEU A 451 -43.64 1.66 22.73
CA LEU A 451 -43.50 0.25 23.13
C LEU A 451 -44.83 -0.51 23.05
N ASP A 452 -45.96 0.16 23.25
CA ASP A 452 -47.31 -0.43 23.16
C ASP A 452 -47.67 -0.85 21.72
N ASP A 453 -46.97 -0.31 20.72
CA ASP A 453 -47.18 -0.67 19.32
C ASP A 453 -46.42 -1.95 18.92
N MET A 454 -45.40 -2.35 19.70
CA MET A 454 -44.48 -3.44 19.37
C MET A 454 -44.78 -4.73 20.15
N ASN A 455 -44.37 -5.88 19.61
CA ASN A 455 -44.39 -7.15 20.33
C ASN A 455 -43.02 -7.45 20.92
N THR A 456 -42.98 -8.03 22.11
CA THR A 456 -41.72 -8.55 22.68
C THR A 456 -41.34 -9.85 21.99
N LEU A 457 -40.14 -9.90 21.42
CA LEU A 457 -39.55 -11.08 20.76
C LEU A 457 -38.73 -11.90 21.77
N VAL A 458 -37.85 -11.23 22.52
CA VAL A 458 -37.06 -11.84 23.60
C VAL A 458 -37.06 -10.89 24.80
N SER A 459 -37.12 -11.41 26.02
CA SER A 459 -37.17 -10.61 27.23
C SER A 459 -36.11 -11.04 28.25
N SER A 460 -35.45 -10.05 28.86
CA SER A 460 -34.55 -10.25 30.00
C SER A 460 -35.26 -10.03 31.33
N PRO A 461 -35.25 -11.00 32.27
CA PRO A 461 -35.66 -10.75 33.64
C PRO A 461 -34.74 -9.72 34.30
N SER A 462 -35.28 -8.72 34.98
CA SER A 462 -34.50 -7.68 35.68
C SER A 462 -33.52 -8.22 36.74
N ALA A 463 -33.69 -9.47 37.17
CA ALA A 463 -32.84 -10.14 38.14
C ALA A 463 -31.52 -10.65 37.54
N ASP A 464 -31.46 -10.85 36.22
CA ASP A 464 -30.33 -11.51 35.56
C ASP A 464 -29.28 -10.51 35.03
N GLN A 465 -29.61 -9.20 35.04
CA GLN A 465 -28.70 -8.08 34.72
C GLN A 465 -27.93 -8.26 33.41
N PHE A 466 -28.63 -8.66 32.34
CA PHE A 466 -28.06 -8.74 31.00
C PHE A 466 -28.85 -7.91 29.99
N TRP A 467 -28.20 -7.53 28.91
CA TRP A 467 -28.81 -6.79 27.81
C TRP A 467 -28.63 -7.47 26.46
N TYR A 468 -29.48 -7.08 25.50
CA TYR A 468 -29.41 -7.55 24.11
C TYR A 468 -28.85 -6.46 23.21
N GLU A 469 -27.88 -6.78 22.36
CA GLU A 469 -27.21 -5.82 21.48
C GLU A 469 -26.83 -6.44 20.14
N GLU A 470 -26.21 -5.64 19.26
CA GLU A 470 -25.58 -6.11 18.01
C GLU A 470 -26.53 -6.88 17.08
N LEU A 471 -27.73 -6.34 16.86
CA LEU A 471 -28.72 -6.95 15.99
C LEU A 471 -28.21 -6.94 14.54
N HIS A 472 -28.13 -8.12 13.91
CA HIS A 472 -27.83 -8.23 12.49
C HIS A 472 -28.73 -9.27 11.83
N TRP A 473 -29.55 -8.83 10.88
CA TRP A 473 -30.39 -9.74 10.11
C TRP A 473 -29.54 -10.50 9.10
N ASN A 474 -29.86 -11.78 8.89
CA ASN A 474 -29.28 -12.58 7.82
C ASN A 474 -29.62 -11.95 6.46
N PRO A 475 -28.65 -11.53 5.63
CA PRO A 475 -28.92 -10.88 4.35
C PRO A 475 -29.50 -11.82 3.29
N ALA A 476 -29.26 -13.12 3.40
CA ALA A 476 -29.85 -14.09 2.49
C ALA A 476 -31.36 -14.14 2.71
N SER A 477 -32.11 -14.05 1.61
CA SER A 477 -33.55 -14.26 1.68
C SER A 477 -33.83 -15.69 2.16
N PRO A 478 -34.74 -15.89 3.12
CA PRO A 478 -35.16 -17.24 3.49
C PRO A 478 -35.75 -17.96 2.27
N ASP A 479 -35.68 -19.29 2.24
CA ASP A 479 -36.51 -20.08 1.32
C ASP A 479 -37.99 -19.70 1.52
N ASP A 480 -38.83 -19.80 0.47
CA ASP A 480 -40.18 -19.21 0.36
C ASP A 480 -41.16 -19.45 1.54
N ASP A 481 -40.83 -20.29 2.52
CA ASP A 481 -41.65 -20.68 3.68
C ASP A 481 -41.06 -20.33 5.06
N GLU A 482 -39.86 -19.73 5.17
CA GLU A 482 -39.24 -19.39 6.46
C GLU A 482 -39.24 -17.89 6.78
N GLU A 483 -39.40 -17.55 8.06
CA GLU A 483 -39.25 -16.16 8.52
C GLU A 483 -37.75 -15.77 8.54
N PRO A 484 -37.42 -14.48 8.33
CA PRO A 484 -36.04 -14.01 8.38
C PRO A 484 -35.36 -14.35 9.71
N LEU A 485 -34.07 -14.65 9.66
CA LEU A 485 -33.26 -15.01 10.82
C LEU A 485 -32.46 -13.79 11.30
N LEU A 486 -32.53 -13.50 12.60
CA LEU A 486 -31.81 -12.42 13.27
C LEU A 486 -30.71 -13.01 14.14
N SER A 487 -29.48 -12.48 14.07
CA SER A 487 -28.48 -12.67 15.12
C SER A 487 -28.48 -11.48 16.08
N TYR A 488 -28.13 -11.76 17.34
CA TYR A 488 -27.99 -10.76 18.39
C TYR A 488 -27.09 -11.30 19.52
N THR A 489 -26.62 -10.41 20.39
CA THR A 489 -25.85 -10.79 21.58
C THR A 489 -26.69 -10.71 22.83
N GLN A 490 -26.34 -11.51 23.82
CA GLN A 490 -26.78 -11.40 25.20
C GLN A 490 -25.55 -11.18 26.07
N THR A 491 -25.46 -10.03 26.74
CA THR A 491 -24.27 -9.60 27.49
C THR A 491 -24.58 -9.42 28.96
N TRP A 492 -23.82 -10.08 29.82
CA TRP A 492 -23.87 -9.92 31.28
C TRP A 492 -22.71 -9.05 31.75
N ARG A 493 -22.96 -8.18 32.73
CA ARG A 493 -21.92 -7.45 33.46
C ARG A 493 -21.93 -7.88 34.93
N TYR A 494 -20.85 -8.48 35.39
CA TYR A 494 -20.65 -8.78 36.81
C TYR A 494 -19.72 -7.74 37.44
N ASP A 495 -20.07 -7.26 38.63
CA ASP A 495 -19.36 -6.22 39.38
C ASP A 495 -18.14 -6.75 40.16
N GLU A 496 -17.27 -5.79 40.54
CA GLU A 496 -15.93 -5.86 41.17
C GLU A 496 -14.71 -6.10 40.25
N ASP A 497 -14.81 -6.87 39.16
CA ASP A 497 -13.65 -7.22 38.31
C ASP A 497 -13.77 -6.76 36.82
N ASP A 498 -14.82 -6.03 36.44
CA ASP A 498 -15.10 -5.58 35.05
C ASP A 498 -15.11 -6.72 33.99
N VAL A 499 -15.50 -7.94 34.38
CA VAL A 499 -15.62 -9.08 33.45
C VAL A 499 -17.03 -9.14 32.86
N SER A 500 -17.13 -8.89 31.55
CA SER A 500 -18.36 -9.12 30.77
C SER A 500 -18.33 -10.48 30.08
N TYR A 501 -19.45 -11.19 30.10
CA TYR A 501 -19.67 -12.38 29.27
C TYR A 501 -20.66 -12.01 28.17
N THR A 502 -20.36 -12.35 26.92
CA THR A 502 -21.24 -12.05 25.78
C THR A 502 -21.52 -13.32 25.02
N HIS A 503 -22.77 -13.67 24.77
CA HIS A 503 -23.13 -14.88 24.03
C HIS A 503 -23.92 -14.51 22.78
N ALA A 504 -23.60 -15.12 21.65
CA ALA A 504 -24.25 -14.88 20.38
C ALA A 504 -25.40 -15.87 20.16
N PHE A 505 -26.56 -15.35 19.80
CA PHE A 505 -27.77 -16.11 19.53
C PHE A 505 -28.31 -15.82 18.14
N THR A 506 -29.14 -16.74 17.63
CA THR A 506 -30.02 -16.49 16.50
C THR A 506 -31.47 -16.74 16.88
N ILE A 507 -32.41 -16.07 16.21
CA ILE A 507 -33.86 -16.25 16.38
C ILE A 507 -34.61 -15.86 15.10
N ARG A 508 -35.70 -16.56 14.78
CA ARG A 508 -36.57 -16.20 13.66
C ARG A 508 -37.47 -15.01 14.02
N ALA A 509 -37.91 -14.25 13.01
CA ALA A 509 -38.77 -13.08 13.21
C ALA A 509 -40.11 -13.40 13.92
N ASP A 510 -40.61 -14.63 13.83
CA ASP A 510 -41.80 -15.10 14.56
C ASP A 510 -41.52 -15.58 16.00
N GLY A 511 -40.27 -15.50 16.45
CA GLY A 511 -39.82 -15.94 17.78
C GLY A 511 -39.51 -17.44 17.87
N THR A 512 -39.58 -18.18 16.76
CA THR A 512 -39.20 -19.59 16.73
C THR A 512 -37.69 -19.78 16.56
N GLU A 513 -37.22 -21.01 16.79
CA GLU A 513 -35.83 -21.44 16.54
C GLU A 513 -34.75 -20.58 17.21
N GLN A 514 -35.02 -20.06 18.42
CA GLN A 514 -33.98 -19.39 19.18
C GLN A 514 -32.86 -20.38 19.53
N GLN A 515 -31.62 -20.07 19.15
CA GLN A 515 -30.46 -20.94 19.35
C GLN A 515 -29.25 -20.16 19.87
N LEU A 516 -28.55 -20.74 20.83
CA LEU A 516 -27.19 -20.30 21.20
C LEU A 516 -26.23 -20.75 20.11
N VAL A 517 -25.57 -19.79 19.47
CA VAL A 517 -24.57 -20.05 18.42
C VAL A 517 -23.19 -20.22 19.04
N ALA A 518 -22.80 -19.30 19.92
CA ALA A 518 -21.49 -19.32 20.54
C ALA A 518 -21.48 -18.60 21.90
N GLU A 519 -20.73 -19.16 22.84
CA GLU A 519 -20.42 -18.52 24.11
C GLU A 519 -19.20 -17.60 23.95
N ASN A 520 -19.17 -16.50 24.69
CA ASN A 520 -18.08 -15.52 24.73
C ASN A 520 -17.74 -14.94 23.34
N LYS A 521 -18.77 -14.61 22.57
CA LYS A 521 -18.67 -13.98 21.26
C LYS A 521 -19.59 -12.77 21.18
N ASP A 522 -19.03 -11.67 20.69
CA ASP A 522 -19.70 -10.40 20.49
C ASP A 522 -19.79 -10.06 18.99
N GLN A 523 -20.68 -9.12 18.64
CA GLN A 523 -20.90 -8.63 17.28
C GLN A 523 -21.10 -9.72 16.21
N PRO A 524 -22.14 -10.56 16.30
CA PRO A 524 -22.42 -11.63 15.35
C PRO A 524 -22.93 -11.07 14.01
N ILE A 525 -22.03 -10.88 13.05
CA ILE A 525 -22.31 -10.33 11.73
C ILE A 525 -22.41 -11.47 10.72
N TRP A 526 -23.50 -11.50 9.97
CA TRP A 526 -23.73 -12.46 8.90
C TRP A 526 -22.95 -12.09 7.65
N ASN A 527 -22.42 -13.10 6.97
CA ASN A 527 -22.02 -12.94 5.58
C ASN A 527 -23.24 -12.84 4.65
N PHE A 528 -23.01 -12.33 3.44
CA PHE A 528 -24.08 -12.15 2.46
C PHE A 528 -24.66 -13.44 1.89
N ALA A 529 -23.91 -14.54 1.96
CA ALA A 529 -24.44 -15.87 1.63
C ALA A 529 -25.40 -16.41 2.70
N GLY A 530 -25.41 -15.80 3.90
CA GLY A 530 -26.32 -16.14 4.99
C GLY A 530 -26.01 -17.46 5.68
N ASP A 531 -24.81 -18.00 5.52
CA ASP A 531 -24.40 -19.29 6.05
C ASP A 531 -23.31 -19.20 7.13
N THR A 532 -22.71 -18.02 7.30
CA THR A 532 -21.58 -17.81 8.20
C THR A 532 -21.81 -16.58 9.08
N LEU A 533 -21.59 -16.74 10.39
CA LEU A 533 -21.52 -15.65 11.35
C LEU A 533 -20.06 -15.39 11.73
N CYS A 534 -19.62 -14.15 11.64
CA CYS A 534 -18.33 -13.70 12.14
C CYS A 534 -18.52 -12.81 13.37
N PHE A 535 -17.50 -12.77 14.24
CA PHE A 535 -17.56 -12.14 15.54
C PHE A 535 -16.46 -11.08 15.69
N LEU A 536 -16.57 -10.27 16.75
CA LEU A 536 -15.64 -9.19 17.09
C LEU A 536 -14.17 -9.63 17.06
N ASP A 537 -13.86 -10.85 17.51
CA ASP A 537 -12.50 -11.38 17.65
C ASP A 537 -11.95 -12.09 16.40
N LEU A 538 -12.52 -11.78 15.23
CA LEU A 538 -12.16 -12.36 13.93
C LEU A 538 -12.41 -13.86 13.78
N SER A 539 -13.06 -14.50 14.76
CA SER A 539 -13.57 -15.84 14.58
C SER A 539 -14.86 -15.83 13.76
N CYS A 540 -15.11 -16.90 13.01
CA CYS A 540 -16.35 -17.12 12.29
C CYS A 540 -16.83 -18.57 12.48
N ILE A 541 -18.14 -18.79 12.36
CA ILE A 541 -18.77 -20.11 12.37
C ILE A 541 -19.69 -20.21 11.16
N ASN A 542 -19.42 -21.18 10.28
CA ASN A 542 -20.36 -21.57 9.24
C ASN A 542 -21.44 -22.47 9.86
N LEU A 543 -22.69 -22.02 9.86
CA LEU A 543 -23.80 -22.71 10.52
C LEU A 543 -24.31 -23.91 9.71
N THR A 544 -24.04 -23.95 8.40
CA THR A 544 -24.40 -25.09 7.55
C THR A 544 -23.46 -26.27 7.77
N THR A 545 -22.17 -26.01 7.89
CA THR A 545 -21.13 -27.06 8.05
C THR A 545 -20.70 -27.26 9.51
N ASN A 546 -21.10 -26.36 10.41
CA ASN A 546 -20.61 -26.25 11.78
C ASN A 546 -19.08 -26.14 11.88
N GLN A 547 -18.45 -25.52 10.87
CA GLN A 547 -17.01 -25.29 10.82
C GLN A 547 -16.68 -23.92 11.41
N SER A 548 -15.75 -23.90 12.37
CA SER A 548 -15.16 -22.66 12.87
C SER A 548 -13.96 -22.25 12.01
N LEU A 549 -13.85 -20.95 11.74
CA LEU A 549 -12.71 -20.32 11.07
C LEU A 549 -12.13 -19.26 12.00
N GLN A 550 -10.81 -19.09 11.99
CA GLN A 550 -10.16 -17.94 12.63
C GLN A 550 -9.50 -17.11 11.54
N LEU A 551 -10.09 -15.96 11.25
CA LEU A 551 -9.49 -15.06 10.27
C LEU A 551 -8.21 -14.47 10.84
N ALA A 552 -7.23 -14.27 9.96
CA ALA A 552 -5.95 -13.69 10.29
C ALA A 552 -5.73 -12.46 9.40
N VAL A 553 -5.12 -11.43 9.97
CA VAL A 553 -4.73 -10.21 9.27
C VAL A 553 -3.29 -9.90 9.68
N SER A 554 -2.41 -9.65 8.70
CA SER A 554 -1.00 -9.33 8.92
C SER A 554 -0.70 -7.88 8.55
N GLY A 555 0.40 -7.33 9.07
CA GLY A 555 0.85 -5.98 8.76
C GLY A 555 0.21 -4.85 9.57
N ILE A 556 -0.74 -5.16 10.45
CA ILE A 556 -1.33 -4.21 11.41
C ILE A 556 -0.88 -4.62 12.82
N ASN A 557 -0.31 -3.70 13.58
CA ASN A 557 0.26 -3.98 14.90
C ASN A 557 -0.71 -3.64 16.04
N GLU A 558 -1.71 -2.82 15.75
CA GLU A 558 -2.81 -2.46 16.61
C GLU A 558 -3.80 -3.62 16.75
N GLU A 559 -4.59 -3.60 17.83
CA GLU A 559 -5.72 -4.51 17.98
C GLU A 559 -6.70 -4.31 16.81
N ILE A 560 -7.19 -5.42 16.28
CA ILE A 560 -8.22 -5.41 15.25
C ILE A 560 -9.44 -6.12 15.77
N SER A 561 -10.60 -5.58 15.44
CA SER A 561 -11.87 -6.11 15.89
C SER A 561 -12.96 -5.90 14.84
N THR A 562 -14.09 -6.57 14.99
CA THR A 562 -15.22 -6.52 14.06
C THR A 562 -14.91 -7.20 12.72
N VAL A 563 -15.89 -7.91 12.16
CA VAL A 563 -15.76 -8.48 10.81
C VAL A 563 -17.03 -8.23 10.01
N ALA A 564 -16.98 -7.25 9.11
CA ALA A 564 -18.02 -7.02 8.12
C ALA A 564 -17.56 -7.54 6.76
N THR A 565 -18.03 -8.74 6.38
CA THR A 565 -17.67 -9.36 5.10
C THR A 565 -18.28 -8.60 3.93
N SER A 566 -17.53 -8.44 2.84
CA SER A 566 -18.05 -7.82 1.62
C SER A 566 -19.17 -8.64 0.97
N PRO A 567 -20.04 -8.00 0.16
CA PRO A 567 -21.13 -8.67 -0.56
C PRO A 567 -20.72 -9.87 -1.40
N ASP A 568 -19.55 -9.81 -2.05
CA ASP A 568 -18.99 -10.92 -2.82
C ASP A 568 -18.31 -12.01 -1.95
N GLY A 569 -18.17 -11.78 -0.65
CA GLY A 569 -17.55 -12.69 0.32
C GLY A 569 -16.02 -12.74 0.26
N THR A 570 -15.37 -11.92 -0.56
CA THR A 570 -13.92 -11.98 -0.79
C THR A 570 -13.10 -11.17 0.22
N PHE A 571 -13.70 -10.16 0.84
CA PHE A 571 -13.03 -9.20 1.70
C PHE A 571 -13.70 -9.09 3.08
N ILE A 572 -12.94 -8.60 4.04
CA ILE A 572 -13.42 -8.21 5.36
C ILE A 572 -13.06 -6.76 5.62
N LEU A 573 -14.03 -6.02 6.15
CA LEU A 573 -13.83 -4.72 6.74
C LEU A 573 -13.84 -4.88 8.27
N PHE A 574 -12.90 -4.23 8.94
CA PHE A 574 -12.68 -4.33 10.38
C PHE A 574 -12.26 -2.99 10.97
N GLU A 575 -12.24 -2.91 12.30
CA GLU A 575 -11.81 -1.76 13.09
C GLU A 575 -10.35 -1.96 13.53
N VAL A 576 -9.59 -0.87 13.62
CA VAL A 576 -8.17 -0.87 13.99
C VAL A 576 -7.93 0.09 15.17
N GLY A 577 -7.48 -0.46 16.29
CA GLY A 577 -7.24 0.22 17.56
C GLY A 577 -8.51 0.44 18.39
N ASP A 578 -8.32 0.63 19.70
CA ASP A 578 -9.43 0.84 20.66
C ASP A 578 -9.92 2.30 20.72
N GLU A 579 -8.98 3.24 20.64
CA GLU A 579 -9.24 4.69 20.67
C GLU A 579 -9.14 5.26 19.25
N ASN A 580 -10.17 5.98 18.79
CA ASN A 580 -10.24 6.52 17.42
C ASN A 580 -10.14 5.43 16.34
N ARG A 581 -10.89 4.34 16.55
CA ARG A 581 -10.98 3.13 15.72
C ARG A 581 -10.96 3.45 14.22
N LYS A 582 -9.85 3.14 13.56
CA LYS A 582 -9.71 3.37 12.11
C LYS A 582 -10.37 2.24 11.33
N ALA A 583 -10.83 2.52 10.11
CA ALA A 583 -11.24 1.45 9.21
C ALA A 583 -10.03 0.66 8.72
N GLY A 584 -10.18 -0.66 8.65
CA GLY A 584 -9.23 -1.55 8.01
C GLY A 584 -9.92 -2.53 7.07
N ILE A 585 -9.18 -3.02 6.08
CA ILE A 585 -9.66 -3.98 5.08
C ILE A 585 -8.62 -5.04 4.76
N ALA A 586 -9.06 -6.28 4.55
CA ALA A 586 -8.23 -7.41 4.13
C ALA A 586 -9.04 -8.40 3.29
N LYS A 587 -8.41 -9.44 2.76
CA LYS A 587 -9.15 -10.57 2.18
C LYS A 587 -9.76 -11.41 3.29
N PHE A 588 -10.88 -12.07 3.01
CA PHE A 588 -11.43 -13.12 3.87
C PHE A 588 -10.47 -14.33 3.84
N SER A 589 -9.67 -14.53 4.89
CA SER A 589 -8.68 -15.62 4.94
C SER A 589 -8.25 -15.98 6.36
N GLU A 590 -7.94 -17.27 6.56
CA GLU A 590 -7.27 -17.81 7.76
C GLU A 590 -5.73 -17.80 7.64
N SER A 591 -5.19 -17.37 6.48
CA SER A 591 -3.75 -17.31 6.26
C SER A 591 -3.10 -16.26 7.17
N THR A 592 -2.05 -16.64 7.89
CA THR A 592 -1.24 -15.68 8.66
C THR A 592 -0.47 -14.71 7.75
N ASP A 593 -0.37 -15.03 6.47
CA ASP A 593 0.09 -14.14 5.41
C ASP A 593 -1.13 -13.56 4.66
N ASN A 594 -1.96 -12.81 5.39
CA ASN A 594 -3.14 -12.13 4.86
C ASN A 594 -3.04 -10.63 5.18
N PRO A 595 -2.35 -9.85 4.35
CA PRO A 595 -2.07 -8.45 4.66
C PRO A 595 -3.36 -7.64 4.77
N GLY A 596 -3.51 -6.96 5.91
CA GLY A 596 -4.51 -5.94 6.13
C GLY A 596 -4.01 -4.56 5.79
N MET A 597 -4.96 -3.67 5.58
CA MET A 597 -4.70 -2.29 5.27
C MET A 597 -5.58 -1.38 6.10
N VAL A 598 -5.00 -0.30 6.62
CA VAL A 598 -5.75 0.78 7.26
C VAL A 598 -6.21 1.78 6.19
N ILE A 599 -7.50 2.12 6.20
CA ILE A 599 -8.06 3.18 5.36
C ILE A 599 -7.74 4.52 6.04
N GLU A 600 -6.81 5.27 5.46
CA GLU A 600 -6.31 6.51 6.05
C GLU A 600 -7.40 7.56 6.24
N ASN A 601 -7.36 8.26 7.38
CA ASN A 601 -8.28 9.34 7.76
C ASN A 601 -9.77 8.96 7.88
N VAL A 602 -10.10 7.66 7.98
CA VAL A 602 -11.48 7.22 8.22
C VAL A 602 -11.54 6.51 9.56
N ASN A 603 -12.18 7.16 10.54
CA ASN A 603 -12.58 6.50 11.77
C ASN A 603 -13.96 5.88 11.57
N VAL A 604 -14.11 4.63 11.97
CA VAL A 604 -15.38 3.90 11.84
C VAL A 604 -15.77 3.28 13.16
N TYR A 605 -17.06 3.34 13.44
CA TYR A 605 -17.71 2.58 14.48
C TYR A 605 -18.81 1.73 13.85
N GLU A 606 -18.68 0.42 14.04
CA GLU A 606 -19.57 -0.64 13.57
C GLU A 606 -19.87 -0.56 12.06
N PRO A 607 -18.88 -0.60 11.18
CA PRO A 607 -19.15 -0.42 9.77
C PRO A 607 -19.98 -1.59 9.20
N ARG A 608 -20.92 -1.27 8.28
CA ARG A 608 -21.82 -2.22 7.64
C ARG A 608 -21.90 -1.98 6.13
N TRP A 609 -21.83 -3.05 5.35
CA TRP A 609 -22.01 -3.02 3.89
C TRP A 609 -23.48 -2.85 3.51
N SER A 610 -23.74 -2.08 2.45
CA SER A 610 -25.09 -1.93 1.89
C SER A 610 -25.59 -3.26 1.32
N PRO A 611 -26.89 -3.58 1.46
CA PRO A 611 -27.41 -4.87 1.00
C PRO A 611 -27.47 -4.98 -0.53
N VAL A 612 -27.52 -3.83 -1.20
CA VAL A 612 -27.54 -3.68 -2.66
C VAL A 612 -26.67 -2.48 -3.07
N PRO A 613 -26.21 -2.40 -4.33
CA PRO A 613 -25.56 -1.20 -4.86
C PRO A 613 -26.48 0.01 -4.83
N LEU A 614 -25.92 1.19 -4.54
CA LEU A 614 -26.57 2.49 -4.73
C LEU A 614 -26.17 3.03 -6.13
N ASN A 615 -27.16 3.41 -6.94
CA ASN A 615 -26.96 3.96 -8.28
C ASN A 615 -26.86 5.48 -8.29
#